data_AF-A0A9R1CTY3-F1
#
_entry.id   AF-A0A9R1CTY3-F1
#
_cell.length_a   1.000
_cell.length_b   1.000
_cell.length_c   1.000
_cell.angle_alpha   90.00
_cell.angle_beta   90.00
_cell.angle_gamma   90.00
#
_symmetry.space_group_name_H-M   'P 1'
#
loop_
_entity.id
_entity.type
_entity.pdbx_description
1 polymer ?
#
loop_
_entity_poly.entity_id
_entity_poly.type
_entity_poly.pdbx_seq_one_letter_code
_entity_poly.pdbx_strand_id
1 'polypeptide(L)'
;MFNISESDIIEQDETWGGFENEGQPQVRIVRNQADPTMIVDGVDGISVTCESTNRFYVEYWGYLAGGLWVTRDGVGELKQNLLDDQDDIPGWSLSTDLDELPDWFPAPENPPSPVTCTECGSEVSGTKIVTPYSGELQDRYCPECWVSVRDDF
;
A
#
# COMPACT_ATOMS: atom_id res chain seq x y z
N MET A 1 -3.42 -8.34 -11.54
CA MET A 1 -2.42 -8.17 -10.46
C MET A 1 -2.90 -7.22 -9.37
N PHE A 2 -3.64 -6.16 -9.70
CA PHE A 2 -4.21 -5.20 -8.73
C PHE A 2 -5.72 -4.97 -8.90
N ASN A 3 -6.43 -5.97 -9.44
CA ASN A 3 -7.87 -5.93 -9.74
C ASN A 3 -8.31 -4.72 -10.61
N ILE A 4 -7.42 -4.30 -11.52
CA ILE A 4 -7.72 -3.34 -12.59
C ILE A 4 -8.37 -4.09 -13.75
N SER A 5 -9.46 -3.55 -14.28
CA SER A 5 -10.18 -4.05 -15.43
C SER A 5 -9.29 -4.11 -16.67
N GLU A 6 -9.37 -5.19 -17.46
CA GLU A 6 -8.56 -5.34 -18.68
C GLU A 6 -8.79 -4.21 -19.70
N SER A 7 -9.98 -3.61 -19.71
CA SER A 7 -10.31 -2.43 -20.54
C SER A 7 -9.48 -1.19 -20.21
N ASP A 8 -8.95 -1.14 -18.99
CA ASP A 8 -8.23 0.00 -18.43
C ASP A 8 -6.72 -0.23 -18.40
N ILE A 9 -6.28 -1.39 -18.88
CA ILE A 9 -4.87 -1.70 -19.14
C ILE A 9 -4.56 -1.39 -20.60
N ILE A 10 -3.64 -0.45 -20.80
CA ILE A 10 -3.18 -0.03 -22.13
C ILE A 10 -2.06 -0.96 -22.62
N GLU A 11 -1.09 -1.25 -21.76
CA GLU A 11 0.12 -2.00 -22.08
C GLU A 11 0.75 -2.57 -20.81
N GLN A 12 1.46 -3.69 -20.92
CA GLN A 12 2.21 -4.30 -19.83
C GLN A 12 3.66 -4.49 -20.23
N ASP A 13 4.58 -4.13 -19.33
CA ASP A 13 6.01 -4.42 -19.45
C ASP A 13 6.45 -5.33 -18.31
N GLU A 14 6.94 -6.51 -18.67
CA GLU A 14 7.49 -7.48 -17.72
C GLU A 14 8.98 -7.20 -17.42
N THR A 15 9.58 -6.25 -18.13
CA THR A 15 10.99 -5.89 -17.99
C THR A 15 11.11 -4.82 -16.92
N TRP A 16 11.71 -5.16 -15.79
CA TRP A 16 12.03 -4.16 -14.76
C TRP A 16 13.16 -3.24 -15.26
N GLY A 17 12.80 -2.02 -15.67
CA GLY A 17 13.73 -0.97 -16.13
C GLY A 17 14.37 -0.15 -15.00
N GLY A 18 13.88 -0.30 -13.76
CA GLY A 18 14.23 0.55 -12.63
C GLY A 18 13.42 1.86 -12.61
N PHE A 19 13.59 2.64 -11.54
CA PHE A 19 12.87 3.91 -11.31
C PHE A 19 13.31 5.01 -12.31
N GLU A 20 12.88 4.94 -13.56
CA GLU A 20 13.29 5.87 -14.62
C GLU A 20 12.64 7.28 -14.49
N ASN A 21 11.68 7.45 -13.56
CA ASN A 21 10.81 8.62 -13.47
C ASN A 21 11.01 9.50 -12.21
N GLU A 22 12.23 9.60 -11.67
CA GLU A 22 12.52 10.39 -10.46
C GLU A 22 12.19 11.90 -10.56
N GLY A 23 11.92 12.42 -11.77
CA GLY A 23 11.62 13.83 -12.02
C GLY A 23 10.14 14.19 -12.14
N GLN A 24 9.22 13.22 -12.08
CA GLN A 24 7.78 13.46 -12.23
C GLN A 24 7.03 13.30 -10.90
N PRO A 25 5.94 14.07 -10.67
CA PRO A 25 5.07 13.85 -9.53
C PRO A 25 4.58 12.40 -9.53
N GLN A 26 4.88 11.68 -8.45
CA GLN A 26 4.60 10.26 -8.31
C GLN A 26 3.80 10.02 -7.03
N VAL A 27 2.88 9.07 -7.09
CA VAL A 27 2.16 8.58 -5.92
C VAL A 27 2.72 7.22 -5.55
N ARG A 28 3.17 7.06 -4.31
CA ARG A 28 3.73 5.81 -3.81
C ARG A 28 2.75 5.13 -2.86
N ILE A 29 2.49 3.87 -3.15
CA ILE A 29 1.69 2.96 -2.33
C ILE A 29 2.60 1.81 -1.93
N VAL A 30 2.65 1.50 -0.64
CA VAL A 30 3.54 0.45 -0.11
C VAL A 30 2.73 -0.56 0.67
N ARG A 31 3.19 -1.81 0.67
CA ARG A 31 2.59 -2.86 1.49
C ARG A 31 2.74 -2.48 2.97
N ASN A 32 1.64 -2.58 3.72
CA ASN A 32 1.67 -2.45 5.17
C ASN A 32 2.08 -3.79 5.78
N GLN A 33 3.31 -3.88 6.29
CA GLN A 33 3.82 -5.07 6.95
C GLN A 33 3.48 -5.06 8.45
N ALA A 34 2.20 -5.20 8.76
CA ALA A 34 1.72 -5.21 10.15
C ALA A 34 2.23 -6.43 10.92
N ASP A 35 2.40 -7.58 10.26
CA ASP A 35 3.01 -8.76 10.85
C ASP A 35 4.52 -8.82 10.56
N PRO A 36 5.38 -8.59 11.57
CA PRO A 36 6.83 -8.63 11.40
C PRO A 36 7.40 -10.05 11.30
N THR A 37 6.58 -11.08 11.58
CA THR A 37 7.00 -12.49 11.57
C THR A 37 6.72 -13.17 10.24
N MET A 38 5.86 -12.59 9.40
CA MET A 38 5.55 -13.11 8.07
C MET A 38 6.45 -12.49 7.00
N ILE A 39 7.06 -13.37 6.21
CA ILE A 39 7.66 -13.02 4.92
C ILE A 39 6.58 -13.27 3.86
N VAL A 40 6.23 -12.23 3.11
CA VAL A 40 5.23 -12.31 2.05
C VAL A 40 5.91 -12.17 0.71
N ASP A 41 5.79 -13.19 -0.14
CA ASP A 41 6.22 -13.11 -1.53
C ASP A 41 5.19 -12.31 -2.35
N GLY A 42 5.66 -11.37 -3.17
CA GLY A 42 4.80 -10.62 -4.09
C GLY A 42 5.31 -9.21 -4.39
N VAL A 43 4.37 -8.28 -4.50
CA VAL A 43 4.64 -6.85 -4.66
C VAL A 43 4.71 -6.20 -3.29
N ASP A 44 5.76 -5.42 -3.07
CA ASP A 44 6.04 -4.66 -1.85
C ASP A 44 5.70 -3.18 -1.99
N GLY A 45 5.76 -2.66 -3.22
CA GLY A 45 5.41 -1.27 -3.48
C GLY A 45 5.05 -1.00 -4.92
N ILE A 46 4.34 0.10 -5.10
CA ILE A 46 3.79 0.58 -6.35
C ILE A 46 4.05 2.09 -6.44
N SER A 47 4.47 2.54 -7.61
CA SER A 47 4.60 3.95 -7.96
C SER A 47 3.71 4.24 -9.15
N VAL A 48 2.89 5.28 -9.04
CA VAL A 48 2.03 5.75 -10.13
C VAL A 48 2.55 7.09 -10.63
N THR A 49 2.77 7.18 -11.93
CA THR A 49 3.25 8.39 -12.59
C THR A 49 2.31 8.77 -13.73
N CYS A 50 2.01 10.07 -13.85
CA CYS A 50 1.16 10.60 -14.91
C CYS A 50 2.00 10.95 -16.15
N GLU A 51 1.79 10.24 -17.26
CA GLU A 51 2.41 10.58 -18.55
C GLU A 51 1.53 11.53 -19.36
N SER A 52 0.20 11.36 -19.29
CA SER A 52 -0.78 12.22 -19.94
C SER A 52 -2.15 12.12 -19.25
N THR A 53 -3.14 12.89 -19.72
CA THR A 53 -4.48 12.97 -19.11
C THR A 53 -5.16 11.62 -18.86
N ASN A 54 -4.90 10.63 -19.72
CA ASN A 54 -5.47 9.29 -19.65
C ASN A 54 -4.44 8.16 -19.87
N ARG A 55 -3.16 8.42 -19.57
CA ARG A 55 -2.11 7.40 -19.61
C ARG A 55 -1.21 7.58 -18.41
N PHE A 56 -1.20 6.57 -17.55
CA PHE A 56 -0.46 6.54 -16.30
C PHE A 56 0.40 5.31 -16.29
N TYR A 57 1.66 5.47 -15.91
CA TYR A 57 2.56 4.35 -15.70
C TYR A 57 2.51 3.92 -14.25
N VAL A 58 2.24 2.64 -14.02
CA VAL A 58 2.20 2.00 -12.71
C VAL A 58 3.36 1.03 -12.67
N GLU A 59 4.42 1.43 -11.98
CA GLU A 59 5.58 0.59 -11.70
C GLU A 59 5.36 -0.15 -10.39
N TYR A 60 5.71 -1.43 -10.33
CA TYR A 60 5.63 -2.22 -9.11
C TYR A 60 6.93 -3.00 -8.86
N TRP A 61 7.28 -3.17 -7.59
CA TRP A 61 8.51 -3.84 -7.16
C TRP A 61 8.27 -4.72 -5.94
N GLY A 62 9.23 -5.62 -5.70
CA GLY A 62 9.24 -6.61 -4.63
C GLY A 62 9.87 -7.90 -5.13
N TYR A 63 9.37 -9.04 -4.67
CA TYR A 63 9.65 -10.33 -5.30
C TYR A 63 9.13 -10.40 -6.75
N LEU A 64 7.99 -9.75 -7.00
CA LEU A 64 7.46 -9.51 -8.34
C LEU A 64 7.69 -8.05 -8.72
N ALA A 65 8.20 -7.83 -9.93
CA ALA A 65 8.47 -6.50 -10.47
C ALA A 65 8.01 -6.37 -11.92
N GLY A 66 7.73 -5.15 -12.35
CA GLY A 66 7.29 -4.83 -13.71
C GLY A 66 6.56 -3.50 -13.79
N GLY A 67 5.91 -3.27 -14.93
CA GLY A 67 5.18 -2.05 -15.22
C GLY A 67 3.90 -2.30 -15.99
N LEU A 68 2.94 -1.40 -15.82
CA LEU A 68 1.70 -1.36 -16.61
C LEU A 68 1.34 0.09 -16.92
N TRP A 69 0.94 0.35 -18.16
CA TRP A 69 0.26 1.58 -18.52
C TRP A 69 -1.23 1.40 -18.37
N VAL A 70 -1.88 2.31 -17.66
CA VAL A 70 -3.32 2.29 -17.40
C VAL A 70 -3.99 3.62 -17.73
N THR A 71 -5.30 3.56 -17.89
CA THR A 71 -6.17 4.73 -18.02
C THR A 71 -6.32 5.45 -16.68
N ARG A 72 -6.96 6.63 -16.70
CA ARG A 72 -7.36 7.33 -15.48
C ARG A 72 -8.31 6.49 -14.63
N ASP A 73 -9.23 5.78 -15.28
CA ASP A 73 -10.19 4.91 -14.60
C ASP A 73 -9.47 3.72 -13.94
N GLY A 74 -8.44 3.16 -14.59
CA GLY A 74 -7.57 2.14 -13.99
C GLY A 74 -6.79 2.62 -12.77
N VAL A 75 -6.38 3.90 -12.71
CA VAL A 75 -5.81 4.50 -11.48
C VAL A 75 -6.88 4.60 -10.38
N GLY A 76 -8.12 4.94 -10.74
CA GLY A 76 -9.25 4.93 -9.83
C GLY A 76 -9.51 3.55 -9.23
N GLU A 77 -9.52 2.51 -10.06
CA GLU A 77 -9.66 1.11 -9.62
C GLU A 77 -8.48 0.67 -8.74
N LEU A 78 -7.25 1.02 -9.11
CA LEU A 78 -6.06 0.75 -8.28
C LEU A 78 -6.23 1.37 -6.88
N LYS A 79 -6.59 2.65 -6.82
CA LYS A 79 -6.81 3.38 -5.57
C LYS A 79 -7.95 2.78 -4.76
N GLN A 80 -9.07 2.43 -5.40
CA GLN A 80 -10.20 1.79 -4.73
C GLN A 80 -9.80 0.45 -4.11
N ASN A 81 -9.17 -0.43 -4.88
CA ASN A 81 -8.81 -1.78 -4.44
C ASN A 81 -7.69 -1.80 -3.40
N LEU A 82 -6.73 -0.86 -3.48
CA LEU A 82 -5.58 -0.86 -2.59
C LEU A 82 -5.71 0.07 -1.39
N LEU A 83 -6.53 1.13 -1.47
CA LEU A 83 -6.56 2.16 -0.43
C LEU A 83 -7.94 2.33 0.22
N ASP A 84 -9.04 2.14 -0.51
CA ASP A 84 -10.40 2.39 0.01
C ASP A 84 -11.12 1.13 0.51
N ASP A 85 -10.97 0.00 -0.18
CA ASP A 85 -11.62 -1.28 0.17
C ASP A 85 -10.72 -2.12 1.07
N GLN A 86 -10.47 -1.61 2.28
CA GLN A 86 -9.55 -2.24 3.24
C GLN A 86 -10.19 -2.47 4.60
N ASP A 87 -9.70 -3.50 5.29
CA ASP A 87 -9.98 -3.74 6.70
C ASP A 87 -9.36 -2.65 7.60
N ASP A 88 -9.71 -2.66 8.89
CA ASP A 88 -9.15 -1.75 9.90
C ASP A 88 -7.61 -1.81 9.97
N ILE A 89 -7.03 -2.97 9.65
CA ILE A 89 -5.59 -3.15 9.45
C ILE A 89 -5.35 -3.31 7.96
N PRO A 90 -5.01 -2.22 7.25
CA PRO A 90 -4.89 -2.24 5.81
C PRO A 90 -3.70 -3.10 5.38
N GLY A 91 -3.80 -3.75 4.22
CA GLY A 91 -2.68 -4.44 3.58
C GLY A 91 -1.74 -3.52 2.82
N TRP A 92 -2.20 -2.30 2.51
CA TRP A 92 -1.46 -1.29 1.75
C TRP A 92 -1.66 0.10 2.36
N SER A 93 -0.64 0.93 2.27
CA SER A 93 -0.68 2.30 2.76
C SER A 93 -0.11 3.27 1.73
N LEU A 94 -0.66 4.48 1.74
CA LEU A 94 -0.09 5.58 0.99
C LEU A 94 1.21 6.02 1.66
N SER A 95 2.32 6.00 0.93
CA SER A 95 3.61 6.52 1.40
C SER A 95 3.82 7.98 1.03
N THR A 96 3.11 8.49 0.02
CA THR A 96 3.06 9.91 -0.31
C THR A 96 2.15 10.63 0.68
N ASP A 97 2.55 11.80 1.17
CA ASP A 97 1.71 12.58 2.07
C ASP A 97 0.47 13.12 1.35
N LEU A 98 -0.66 13.22 2.07
CA LEU A 98 -1.96 13.60 1.48
C LEU A 98 -1.95 15.02 0.89
N ASP A 99 -1.16 15.93 1.46
CA ASP A 99 -0.98 17.31 0.98
C ASP A 99 -0.01 17.41 -0.22
N GLU A 100 0.74 16.35 -0.49
CA GLU A 100 1.63 16.22 -1.65
C GLU A 100 0.97 15.44 -2.81
N LEU A 101 -0.27 14.97 -2.62
CA LEU A 101 -0.97 14.22 -3.66
C LEU A 101 -1.20 15.09 -4.91
N PRO A 102 -0.80 14.60 -6.10
CA PRO A 102 -1.14 15.26 -7.35
C PRO A 102 -2.64 15.32 -7.58
N ASP A 103 -3.11 16.34 -8.30
CA ASP A 103 -4.53 16.57 -8.62
C ASP A 103 -5.20 15.42 -9.40
N TRP A 104 -4.41 14.64 -10.13
CA TRP A 104 -4.89 13.48 -10.88
C TRP A 104 -5.09 12.23 -10.01
N PHE A 105 -4.53 12.19 -8.80
CA PHE A 105 -4.71 11.08 -7.87
C PHE A 105 -5.67 11.49 -6.75
N PRO A 106 -6.92 10.99 -6.75
CA PRO A 106 -7.88 11.35 -5.72
C PRO A 106 -7.42 10.81 -4.36
N ALA A 107 -7.62 11.61 -3.31
CA ALA A 107 -7.34 11.17 -1.95
C ALA A 107 -8.18 9.92 -1.58
N PRO A 108 -7.63 9.02 -0.74
CA PRO A 108 -8.39 7.92 -0.15
C PRO A 108 -9.66 8.44 0.55
N GLU A 109 -10.79 7.79 0.29
CA GLU A 109 -12.09 8.21 0.84
C GLU A 109 -12.31 7.66 2.25
N ASN A 110 -11.79 6.46 2.50
CA ASN A 110 -11.98 5.74 3.76
C ASN A 110 -10.60 5.43 4.37
N PRO A 111 -9.96 6.38 5.07
CA PRO A 111 -8.75 6.05 5.81
C PRO A 111 -9.08 4.98 6.88
N PRO A 112 -8.16 4.04 7.13
CA PRO A 112 -8.37 2.95 8.08
C PRO A 112 -8.66 3.49 9.48
N SER A 113 -9.65 2.90 10.14
CA SER A 113 -10.02 3.25 11.52
C SER A 113 -8.85 3.02 12.48
N PRO A 114 -8.70 3.83 13.53
CA PRO A 114 -7.76 3.52 14.60
C PRO A 114 -8.08 2.17 15.25
N VAL A 115 -7.04 1.44 15.61
CA VAL A 115 -7.10 0.13 16.24
C VAL A 115 -6.54 0.22 17.65
N THR A 116 -7.19 -0.45 18.60
CA THR A 116 -6.75 -0.46 19.99
C THR A 116 -5.57 -1.41 20.21
N CYS A 117 -4.52 -0.91 20.86
CA CYS A 117 -3.39 -1.71 21.35
C CYS A 117 -3.86 -2.61 22.50
N THR A 118 -3.53 -3.89 22.42
CA THR A 118 -3.90 -4.92 23.41
C THR A 118 -3.22 -4.69 24.75
N GLU A 119 -1.97 -4.22 24.73
CA GLU A 119 -1.14 -4.07 25.93
C GLU A 119 -1.50 -2.81 26.72
N CYS A 120 -1.57 -1.65 26.07
CA CYS A 120 -1.75 -0.36 26.74
C CYS A 120 -3.13 0.28 26.53
N GLY A 121 -3.98 -0.30 25.68
CA GLY A 121 -5.33 0.22 25.39
C GLY A 121 -5.38 1.49 24.54
N SER A 122 -4.24 1.97 24.01
CA SER A 122 -4.20 3.18 23.19
C SER A 122 -4.75 2.95 21.78
N GLU A 123 -5.35 3.99 21.18
CA GLU A 123 -5.74 3.98 19.77
C GLU A 123 -4.52 4.29 18.88
N VAL A 124 -4.29 3.45 17.87
CA VAL A 124 -3.16 3.53 16.96
C VAL A 124 -3.68 3.43 15.53
N SER A 125 -3.05 4.14 14.59
CA SER A 125 -3.37 3.97 13.16
C SER A 125 -3.21 2.50 12.74
N GLY A 126 -4.18 1.95 12.01
CA GLY A 126 -4.07 0.61 11.41
C GLY A 126 -2.83 0.42 10.52
N THR A 127 -2.33 1.50 9.91
CA THR A 127 -1.07 1.50 9.13
C THR A 127 0.21 1.42 9.97
N LYS A 128 0.10 1.48 11.30
CA LYS A 128 1.24 1.46 12.25
C LYS A 128 1.13 0.36 13.30
N ILE A 129 0.00 -0.35 13.35
CA ILE A 129 -0.21 -1.43 14.31
C ILE A 129 0.68 -2.62 13.93
N VAL A 130 1.16 -3.33 14.94
CA VAL A 130 1.93 -4.55 14.79
C VAL A 130 1.05 -5.73 15.20
N THR A 131 0.91 -6.71 14.34
CA THR A 131 0.09 -7.92 14.55
C THR A 131 0.94 -9.17 14.32
N PRO A 132 1.84 -9.51 15.26
CA PRO A 132 2.66 -10.71 15.12
C PRO A 132 1.77 -11.95 15.11
N TYR A 133 2.05 -12.90 14.23
CA TYR A 133 1.34 -14.18 14.23
C TYR A 133 1.67 -14.97 15.51
N SER A 134 0.76 -14.99 16.49
CA SER A 134 0.90 -15.74 17.75
C SER A 134 0.04 -17.02 17.80
N GLY A 135 -0.69 -17.36 16.73
CA GLY A 135 -1.59 -18.51 16.67
C GLY A 135 -3.08 -18.12 16.77
N GLU A 136 -3.77 -18.49 17.85
CA GLU A 136 -5.24 -18.32 17.98
C GLU A 136 -5.70 -16.90 18.33
N LEU A 137 -4.80 -16.03 18.81
CA LEU A 137 -5.10 -14.63 19.15
C LEU A 137 -4.51 -13.70 18.10
N GLN A 138 -5.32 -12.79 17.56
CA GLN A 138 -4.82 -11.64 16.81
C GLN A 138 -4.39 -10.58 17.82
N ASP A 139 -3.25 -10.78 18.47
CA ASP A 139 -2.68 -9.75 19.34
C ASP A 139 -2.28 -8.55 18.48
N ARG A 140 -2.64 -7.35 18.96
CA ARG A 140 -2.39 -6.08 18.27
C ARG A 140 -1.60 -5.17 19.19
N TYR A 141 -0.44 -4.73 18.74
CA TYR A 141 0.47 -3.91 19.54
C TYR A 141 0.75 -2.58 18.85
N CYS A 142 0.78 -1.51 19.63
CA CYS A 142 1.40 -0.27 19.16
C CYS A 142 2.92 -0.50 18.99
N PRO A 143 3.62 0.30 18.16
CA PRO A 143 5.06 0.17 17.96
C PRO A 143 5.87 0.19 19.26
N GLU A 144 5.45 0.99 20.25
CA GLU A 144 6.14 1.11 21.53
C GLU A 144 6.00 -0.15 22.40
N CYS A 145 4.78 -0.68 22.52
CA CYS A 145 4.52 -1.91 23.27
C CYS A 145 5.18 -3.11 22.59
N TRP A 146 5.18 -3.15 21.25
CA TRP A 146 5.84 -4.23 20.50
C TRP A 146 7.32 -4.38 20.86
N VAL A 147 8.06 -3.26 20.98
CA VAL A 147 9.48 -3.29 21.38
C VAL A 147 9.68 -3.98 22.74
N SER A 148 8.71 -3.85 23.64
CA SER A 148 8.79 -4.41 24.99
C SER A 148 8.40 -5.89 25.03
N VAL A 149 7.40 -6.30 24.24
CA VAL A 149 6.89 -7.69 24.26
C VAL A 149 7.64 -8.62 23.31
N ARG A 150 8.30 -8.11 22.27
CA ARG A 150 8.99 -8.94 21.27
C ARG A 150 10.12 -9.78 21.87
N ASP A 151 10.74 -9.34 22.95
CA ASP A 151 11.83 -10.09 23.59
C ASP A 151 11.33 -11.41 24.22
N ASP A 152 10.02 -11.55 24.42
CA ASP A 152 9.36 -12.77 24.92
C ASP A 152 8.79 -13.68 23.80
N PHE A 153 8.94 -13.28 22.53
CA PHE A 153 8.46 -14.00 21.33
C PHE A 153 9.53 -14.86 20.64
#